data_AF-A0A975DIQ3-F1
#
_entry.id   AF-A0A975DIQ3-F1
#
_cell.length_a   1.000
_cell.length_b   1.000
_cell.length_c   1.000
_cell.angle_alpha   90.00
_cell.angle_beta   90.00
_cell.angle_gamma   90.00
#
_symmetry.space_group_name_H-M   'P 1'
#
loop_
_entity.id
_entity.type
_entity.pdbx_description
1 polymer ?
#
loop_
_entity_poly.entity_id
_entity_poly.type
_entity_poly.pdbx_seq_one_letter_code
_entity_poly.pdbx_strand_id
1 'polypeptide(L)'
;MPAELEKLSNLLDRLEVSLCEGDIDNAKENLNNFDILIKKLLDEPAEPITNELEKHLNAYLQRLEIILDKAHKEREVVAEQLRSHLGNQKKIKAYKRL
;
A
#
# COMPACT_ATOMS: atom_id res chain seq x y z
N MET A 1 21.21 -11.14 -1.41
CA MET A 1 20.32 -10.50 -2.39
C MET A 1 19.07 -11.31 -2.75
N PRO A 2 19.12 -12.61 -3.18
CA PRO A 2 17.91 -13.32 -3.60
C PRO A 2 16.84 -13.47 -2.49
N ALA A 3 17.27 -13.77 -1.27
CA ALA A 3 16.37 -13.97 -0.14
C ALA A 3 15.71 -12.65 0.34
N GLU A 4 16.42 -11.54 0.24
CA GLU A 4 15.90 -10.20 0.57
C GLU A 4 14.86 -9.75 -0.45
N LEU A 5 15.07 -10.04 -1.74
CA LEU A 5 14.10 -9.78 -2.80
C LEU A 5 12.84 -10.63 -2.62
N GLU A 6 12.97 -11.90 -2.27
CA GLU A 6 11.82 -12.77 -1.97
C GLU A 6 11.00 -12.24 -0.79
N LYS A 7 11.67 -11.74 0.26
CA LYS A 7 11.01 -11.05 1.37
C LYS A 7 10.26 -9.79 0.92
N LEU A 8 10.82 -9.00 0.00
CA LEU A 8 10.13 -7.85 -0.58
C LEU A 8 8.87 -8.27 -1.36
N SER A 9 8.93 -9.34 -2.16
CA SER A 9 7.75 -9.87 -2.85
C SER A 9 6.65 -10.23 -1.88
N ASN A 10 7.00 -10.98 -0.83
CA ASN A 10 6.03 -11.42 0.16
C ASN A 10 5.38 -10.24 0.90
N LEU A 11 6.13 -9.17 1.16
CA LEU A 11 5.58 -7.95 1.75
C LEU A 11 4.61 -7.23 0.81
N LEU A 12 4.90 -7.21 -0.50
CA LEU A 12 3.99 -6.66 -1.50
C LEU A 12 2.71 -7.48 -1.63
N ASP A 13 2.81 -8.80 -1.63
CA ASP A 13 1.64 -9.69 -1.66
C ASP A 13 0.75 -9.45 -0.44
N ARG A 14 1.35 -9.34 0.75
CA ARG A 14 0.61 -9.03 1.99
C ARG A 14 0.00 -7.64 1.98
N LEU A 15 0.71 -6.64 1.47
CA LEU A 15 0.20 -5.27 1.33
C LEU A 15 -1.02 -5.25 0.41
N GLU A 16 -0.96 -5.95 -0.72
CA GLU A 16 -2.07 -6.06 -1.66
C GLU A 16 -3.29 -6.74 -1.01
N VAL A 17 -3.09 -7.82 -0.25
CA VAL A 17 -4.17 -8.49 0.50
C VAL A 17 -4.77 -7.56 1.55
N SER A 18 -3.95 -6.93 2.40
CA SER A 18 -4.45 -6.04 3.46
C SER A 18 -5.23 -4.85 2.89
N LEU A 19 -4.79 -4.29 1.75
CA LEU A 19 -5.52 -3.22 1.07
C LEU A 19 -6.85 -3.72 0.50
N CYS A 20 -6.89 -4.90 -0.14
CA CYS A 20 -8.13 -5.49 -0.64
C CYS A 20 -9.14 -5.82 0.47
N GLU A 21 -8.65 -6.18 1.66
CA GLU A 21 -9.49 -6.49 2.83
C GLU A 21 -9.90 -5.24 3.62
N GLY A 22 -9.37 -4.06 3.26
CA GLY A 22 -9.59 -2.81 4.01
C GLY A 22 -8.91 -2.78 5.38
N ASP A 23 -7.96 -3.68 5.63
CA ASP A 23 -7.17 -3.75 6.86
C ASP A 23 -5.99 -2.75 6.79
N ILE A 24 -6.30 -1.50 7.10
CA ILE A 24 -5.38 -0.38 6.97
C ILE A 24 -4.22 -0.47 7.98
N ASP A 25 -4.45 -1.04 9.16
CA ASP A 25 -3.42 -1.17 10.19
C ASP A 25 -2.34 -2.16 9.74
N ASN A 26 -2.75 -3.34 9.25
CA ASN A 26 -1.80 -4.31 8.69
C ASN A 26 -1.15 -3.81 7.40
N ALA A 27 -1.88 -3.11 6.53
CA ALA A 27 -1.31 -2.51 5.33
C ALA A 27 -0.18 -1.52 5.70
N LYS A 28 -0.39 -0.70 6.74
CA LYS A 28 0.61 0.26 7.23
C LYS A 28 1.83 -0.43 7.83
N GLU A 29 1.64 -1.50 8.60
CA GLU A 29 2.74 -2.28 9.14
C GLU A 29 3.59 -2.92 8.02
N ASN A 30 2.93 -3.54 7.03
CA ASN A 30 3.60 -4.11 5.86
C ASN A 30 4.40 -3.06 5.07
N LEU A 31 3.86 -1.86 4.91
CA LEU A 31 4.53 -0.75 4.22
C LEU A 31 5.76 -0.24 4.99
N ASN A 32 5.69 -0.17 6.31
CA ASN A 32 6.85 0.20 7.14
C ASN A 32 7.96 -0.86 7.05
N ASN A 33 7.58 -2.14 7.12
CA ASN A 33 8.52 -3.25 6.98
C ASN A 33 9.17 -3.27 5.58
N PHE A 34 8.41 -2.91 4.56
CA PHE A 34 8.90 -2.75 3.19
C PHE A 34 9.95 -1.64 3.10
N ASP A 35 9.68 -0.45 3.65
CA ASP A 35 10.61 0.69 3.64
C ASP A 35 11.93 0.36 4.37
N ILE A 36 11.86 -0.33 5.51
CA ILE A 36 13.04 -0.80 6.24
C ILE A 36 13.88 -1.75 5.38
N LEU A 37 13.23 -2.71 4.71
CA LEU A 37 13.92 -3.72 3.92
C LEU A 37 14.56 -3.13 2.65
N ILE A 38 13.89 -2.17 1.99
CA ILE A 38 14.44 -1.43 0.85
C ILE A 38 15.67 -0.63 1.28
N LYS A 39 15.59 0.12 2.39
CA LYS A 39 16.73 0.89 2.90
C LYS A 39 17.94 -0.01 3.16
N LYS A 40 17.70 -1.15 3.81
CA LYS A 40 18.76 -2.13 4.05
C LYS A 40 19.39 -2.66 2.76
N LEU A 41 18.58 -2.94 1.74
CA LEU A 41 19.08 -3.40 0.43
C LEU A 41 19.91 -2.33 -0.30
N LEU A 42 19.56 -1.06 -0.13
CA LEU A 42 20.30 0.06 -0.73
C LEU A 42 21.60 0.40 0.02
N ASP A 43 21.65 0.10 1.32
CA ASP A 43 22.83 0.31 2.17
C ASP A 43 23.87 -0.83 2.06
N GLU A 44 23.49 -1.99 1.51
CA GLU A 44 24.43 -3.08 1.23
C GLU A 44 25.32 -2.74 0.02
N PRO A 45 26.63 -3.10 0.07
CA PRO A 45 27.52 -2.85 -1.06
C PRO A 45 26.97 -3.53 -2.31
N ALA A 46 26.65 -2.73 -3.32
CA ALA A 46 25.97 -3.21 -4.52
C ALA A 46 26.81 -4.29 -5.22
N GLU A 47 26.32 -5.53 -5.19
CA GLU A 47 26.76 -6.52 -6.18
C GLU A 47 26.40 -5.99 -7.58
N PRO A 48 27.15 -6.37 -8.63
CA PRO A 48 26.83 -5.97 -9.99
C PRO A 48 25.38 -6.34 -10.31
N ILE A 49 24.59 -5.36 -10.77
CA ILE A 49 23.22 -5.61 -11.19
C ILE A 49 23.29 -6.57 -12.38
N THR A 50 22.81 -7.79 -12.17
CA THR A 50 22.64 -8.76 -13.24
C THR A 50 21.33 -8.46 -13.98
N ASN A 51 21.24 -8.87 -15.25
CA ASN A 51 20.01 -8.70 -16.04
C ASN A 51 18.78 -9.34 -15.36
N GLU A 52 18.98 -10.42 -14.59
CA GLU A 52 17.90 -11.07 -13.84
C GLU A 52 17.43 -10.21 -12.66
N LEU A 53 18.37 -9.59 -11.94
CA LEU A 53 18.05 -8.65 -10.87
C LEU A 53 17.30 -7.43 -11.40
N GLU A 54 17.75 -6.87 -12.52
CA GLU A 54 17.09 -5.73 -13.17
C GLU A 54 15.64 -6.07 -13.57
N LYS A 55 15.43 -7.26 -14.14
CA LYS A 55 14.10 -7.74 -14.49
C LYS A 55 13.19 -7.88 -13.28
N HIS A 56 13.71 -8.42 -12.17
CA HIS A 56 12.96 -8.51 -10.91
C HIS A 56 12.61 -7.14 -10.35
N LEU A 57 13.56 -6.20 -10.31
CA LEU A 57 13.32 -4.83 -9.82
C LEU A 57 12.29 -4.09 -10.68
N ASN A 58 12.34 -4.24 -12.00
CA ASN A 58 11.34 -3.66 -12.90
C ASN A 58 9.95 -4.25 -12.67
N ALA A 59 9.85 -5.57 -12.46
CA ALA A 59 8.58 -6.20 -12.11
C ALA A 59 8.04 -5.69 -10.75
N TYR A 60 8.92 -5.46 -9.77
CA TYR A 60 8.53 -4.87 -8.49
C TYR A 60 7.99 -3.45 -8.63
N LEU A 61 8.66 -2.61 -9.43
CA LEU A 61 8.21 -1.25 -9.72
C LEU A 61 6.80 -1.23 -10.31
N GLN A 62 6.54 -2.07 -11.31
CA GLN A 62 5.21 -2.17 -11.92
C GLN A 62 4.14 -2.62 -10.93
N ARG A 63 4.45 -3.57 -10.03
CA ARG A 63 3.50 -4.00 -8.98
C ARG A 63 3.21 -2.88 -7.99
N LEU A 64 4.22 -2.11 -7.58
CA LEU A 64 4.05 -0.97 -6.70
C LEU A 64 3.13 0.10 -7.30
N GLU A 65 3.28 0.41 -8.60
CA GLU A 65 2.41 1.35 -9.31
C GLU A 65 0.94 0.89 -9.27
N ILE A 66 0.69 -0.40 -9.51
CA ILE A 66 -0.66 -0.97 -9.46
C ILE A 66 -1.26 -0.87 -8.05
N ILE A 67 -0.48 -1.19 -7.01
CA ILE A 67 -0.92 -1.11 -5.62
C ILE A 67 -1.24 0.35 -5.24
N LEU A 68 -0.40 1.29 -5.67
CA LEU A 68 -0.59 2.72 -5.41
C LEU A 68 -1.91 3.22 -6.04
N ASP A 69 -2.17 2.83 -7.28
CA ASP A 69 -3.42 3.16 -7.98
C ASP A 69 -4.66 2.60 -7.26
N LYS A 70 -4.58 1.37 -6.75
CA LYS A 70 -5.66 0.76 -5.95
C LYS A 70 -5.89 1.53 -4.66
N ALA A 71 -4.83 1.85 -3.92
CA ALA A 71 -4.93 2.61 -2.67
C ALA A 71 -5.51 4.02 -2.89
N HIS A 72 -5.19 4.67 -4.01
CA HIS A 72 -5.79 5.96 -4.36
C HIS A 72 -7.30 5.86 -4.62
N LYS A 73 -7.75 4.83 -5.35
CA LYS A 73 -9.17 4.58 -5.61
C LYS A 73 -9.94 4.29 -4.31
N GLU A 74 -9.40 3.44 -3.45
CA GLU A 74 -9.98 3.15 -2.13
C GLU A 74 -10.14 4.43 -1.29
N ARG A 75 -9.12 5.29 -1.25
CA ARG A 75 -9.16 6.57 -0.55
C ARG A 75 -10.29 7.47 -1.04
N GLU A 76 -10.52 7.51 -2.35
CA GLU A 76 -11.62 8.30 -2.93
C GLU A 76 -12.99 7.77 -2.52
N VAL A 77 -13.17 6.45 -2.52
CA VAL A 77 -14.40 5.79 -2.07
C VAL A 77 -14.68 6.10 -0.60
N VAL A 78 -13.68 5.93 0.28
CA VAL A 78 -13.82 6.24 1.71
C VAL A 78 -14.14 7.71 1.93
N ALA A 79 -13.49 8.62 1.19
CA ALA A 79 -13.76 10.06 1.28
C ALA A 79 -15.22 10.41 0.90
N GLU A 80 -15.77 9.76 -0.13
CA GLU A 80 -17.16 9.95 -0.54
C GLU A 80 -18.16 9.42 0.50
N GLN A 81 -17.89 8.24 1.05
CA GLN A 81 -18.69 7.67 2.14
C GLN A 81 -18.71 8.61 3.36
N LEU A 82 -17.56 9.20 3.71
CA LEU A 82 -17.44 10.14 4.82
C LEU A 82 -18.26 11.43 4.56
N ARG A 83 -18.17 11.98 3.34
CA ARG A 83 -18.96 13.15 2.92
C ARG A 83 -20.46 12.88 3.06
N SER A 84 -20.92 11.72 2.58
CA SER A 84 -22.30 11.29 2.68
C SER A 84 -22.74 11.14 4.15
N HIS A 85 -21.94 10.47 4.98
CA HIS A 85 -22.25 10.28 6.40
C HIS A 85 -22.37 11.60 7.16
N LEU A 86 -21.43 12.53 6.94
CA LEU A 86 -21.46 13.87 7.56
C LEU A 86 -22.68 14.69 7.08
N GLY A 87 -23.03 14.59 5.81
CA GLY A 87 -24.24 15.19 5.25
C GLY A 87 -25.51 14.66 5.93
N ASN A 88 -25.59 13.33 6.11
CA ASN A 88 -26.72 12.68 6.77
C ASN A 88 -26.81 13.07 8.26
N GLN A 89 -25.69 13.13 8.98
CA GLN A 89 -25.69 13.62 10.36
C GLN A 89 -26.22 15.05 10.49
N LYS A 90 -25.86 15.95 9.57
CA LYS A 90 -26.38 17.33 9.55
C LYS A 90 -27.89 17.36 9.37
N LYS A 91 -28.42 16.58 8.42
CA LYS A 91 -29.87 16.45 8.18
C LYS A 91 -30.59 15.92 9.42
N ILE A 92 -30.10 14.85 10.03
CA ILE A 92 -30.68 14.26 11.25
C ILE A 92 -30.72 15.28 12.40
N LYS A 93 -29.63 16.03 12.60
CA LYS A 93 -29.60 17.10 13.63
C LYS A 93 -30.58 18.22 13.35
N ALA A 94 -30.81 18.57 12.08
CA ALA A 94 -31.82 19.57 11.70
C ALA A 94 -33.25 19.07 11.99
N TYR A 95 -33.56 17.82 11.63
CA TYR A 95 -34.88 17.22 11.90
C TYR A 95 -35.17 17.06 13.39
N LYS A 96 -34.19 16.71 14.22
CA LYS A 96 -34.36 16.58 15.68
C LYS A 96 -34.53 17.92 16.43
N ARG A 97 -34.34 19.06 15.75
CA ARG A 97 -34.50 20.41 16.32
C ARG A 97 -35.85 21.06 15.98
N LEU A 98 -36.64 20.40 15.13
CA LEU A 98 -38.05 20.71 14.86
C LEU A 98 -38.93 19.94 15.86
#